data_AF-A0A2A4UEN5-F1
#
_entry.id   AF-A0A2A4UEN5-F1
#
_cell.length_a   1.000
_cell.length_b   1.000
_cell.length_c   1.000
_cell.angle_alpha   90.00
_cell.angle_beta   90.00
_cell.angle_gamma   90.00
#
_symmetry.space_group_name_H-M   'P 1'
#
loop_
_entity.id
_entity.type
_entity.pdbx_description
1 polymer ?
#
loop_
_entity_poly.entity_id
_entity_poly.type
_entity_poly.pdbx_seq_one_letter_code
_entity_poly.pdbx_strand_id
1 'polypeptide(L)'
;MSNNEQIMNHEQTVMKKQARIGAVARGMLDGSMHYLIGAMELASLRHDVGAYANDIDFMPFIAVLSEIDSLPVDLSLPDGLEQALATHKTELRESVAWAKDISLVQCQSLAERYGSE
;
A
#
# COMPACT_ATOMS: atom_id res chain seq x y z
N MET A 1 17.64 18.08 -22.57
CA MET A 1 16.74 16.92 -22.69
C MET A 1 15.63 17.29 -23.66
N SER A 2 15.34 16.43 -24.63
CA SER A 2 14.24 16.62 -25.59
C SER A 2 12.89 16.27 -24.93
N ASN A 3 11.79 16.88 -25.37
CA ASN A 3 10.43 16.56 -24.89
C ASN A 3 10.13 15.04 -24.95
N ASN A 4 10.64 14.35 -25.97
CA ASN A 4 10.42 12.91 -26.13
C ASN A 4 11.16 12.07 -25.08
N GLU A 5 12.34 12.50 -24.62
CA GLU A 5 13.09 11.79 -23.57
C GLU A 5 12.40 11.93 -22.21
N GLN A 6 11.79 13.09 -21.96
CA GLN A 6 11.09 13.37 -20.71
C GLN A 6 9.77 12.59 -20.58
N ILE A 7 9.03 12.43 -21.69
CA ILE A 7 7.82 11.60 -21.76
C ILE A 7 8.17 10.12 -21.51
N MET A 8 9.18 9.59 -22.19
CA MET A 8 9.56 8.19 -22.05
C MET A 8 10.06 7.86 -20.63
N ASN A 9 10.79 8.77 -19.99
CA ASN A 9 11.23 8.59 -18.60
C ASN A 9 10.03 8.62 -17.61
N HIS A 10 9.03 9.46 -17.88
CA HIS A 10 7.81 9.51 -17.09
C HIS A 10 6.99 8.22 -17.22
N GLU A 11 6.76 7.72 -18.44
CA GLU A 11 6.04 6.47 -18.69
C GLU A 11 6.73 5.27 -18.02
N GLN A 12 8.06 5.18 -18.13
CA GLN A 12 8.83 4.15 -17.44
C GLN A 12 8.72 4.24 -15.91
N THR A 13 8.63 5.46 -15.38
CA THR A 13 8.42 5.67 -13.94
C THR A 13 7.04 5.17 -13.51
N VAL A 14 5.99 5.52 -14.26
CA VAL A 14 4.62 5.06 -14.00
C VAL A 14 4.54 3.53 -14.08
N MET A 15 5.13 2.90 -15.10
CA MET A 15 5.15 1.43 -15.23
C MET A 15 5.81 0.73 -14.04
N LYS A 16 6.93 1.26 -13.53
CA LYS A 16 7.58 0.73 -12.33
C LYS A 16 6.68 0.85 -11.08
N LYS A 17 5.93 1.94 -10.97
CA LYS A 17 5.01 2.20 -9.86
C LYS A 17 3.79 1.28 -9.92
N GLN A 18 3.26 1.05 -11.11
CA GLN A 18 2.21 0.05 -11.35
C GLN A 18 2.69 -1.36 -10.97
N ALA A 19 3.87 -1.78 -11.43
CA ALA A 19 4.43 -3.07 -11.05
C ALA A 19 4.64 -3.19 -9.52
N ARG A 20 5.04 -2.10 -8.86
CA ARG A 20 5.18 -2.06 -7.40
C ARG A 20 3.84 -2.23 -6.69
N ILE A 21 2.76 -1.60 -7.15
CA ILE A 21 1.41 -1.78 -6.60
C ILE A 21 1.01 -3.26 -6.63
N GLY A 22 1.19 -3.93 -7.78
CA GLY A 22 0.89 -5.36 -7.91
C GLY A 22 1.71 -6.22 -6.96
N ALA A 23 3.02 -5.94 -6.84
CA ALA A 23 3.90 -6.67 -5.93
C ALA A 23 3.53 -6.49 -4.46
N VAL A 24 3.19 -5.26 -4.04
CA VAL A 24 2.74 -4.96 -2.68
C VAL A 24 1.43 -5.67 -2.36
N ALA A 25 0.44 -5.57 -3.26
CA ALA A 25 -0.86 -6.21 -3.08
C ALA A 25 -0.72 -7.73 -2.96
N ARG A 26 0.08 -8.38 -3.82
CA ARG A 26 0.39 -9.81 -3.68
C ARG A 26 1.08 -10.15 -2.36
N GLY A 27 2.07 -9.35 -1.97
CA GLY A 27 2.79 -9.56 -0.70
C GLY A 27 1.88 -9.46 0.53
N MET A 28 0.87 -8.58 0.49
CA MET A 28 -0.13 -8.48 1.55
C MET A 28 -1.06 -9.71 1.59
N LEU A 29 -1.39 -10.28 0.42
CA LEU A 29 -2.24 -11.46 0.30
C LEU A 29 -1.54 -12.75 0.71
N ASP A 30 -0.27 -12.93 0.32
CA ASP A 30 0.53 -14.12 0.62
C ASP A 30 1.25 -14.05 1.98
N GLY A 31 1.28 -12.87 2.61
CA GLY A 31 1.88 -12.64 3.92
C GLY A 31 3.37 -12.36 3.91
N SER A 32 4.02 -12.25 2.74
CA SER A 32 5.40 -11.79 2.61
C SER A 32 5.59 -10.30 2.92
N MET A 33 4.49 -9.54 2.97
CA MET A 33 4.44 -8.15 3.44
C MET A 33 3.41 -7.98 4.55
N HIS A 34 3.79 -7.28 5.63
CA HIS A 34 2.85 -6.95 6.70
C HIS A 34 1.74 -6.05 6.16
N TYR A 35 0.49 -6.40 6.50
CA TYR A 35 -0.69 -5.79 5.90
C TYR A 35 -0.77 -4.27 6.07
N LEU A 36 -0.44 -3.75 7.26
CA LEU A 36 -0.45 -2.30 7.51
C LEU A 36 0.63 -1.55 6.72
N ILE A 37 1.81 -2.15 6.54
CA ILE A 37 2.89 -1.54 5.73
C ILE A 37 2.49 -1.49 4.27
N GLY A 38 1.95 -2.59 3.76
CA GLY A 38 1.45 -2.63 2.40
C GLY A 38 0.31 -1.64 2.17
N ALA A 39 -0.60 -1.48 3.13
CA ALA A 39 -1.69 -0.50 3.04
C ALA A 39 -1.15 0.95 2.93
N MET A 40 -0.16 1.31 3.75
CA MET A 40 0.48 2.63 3.65
C MET A 40 1.16 2.82 2.28
N GLU A 41 1.87 1.80 1.81
CA GLU A 41 2.57 1.87 0.54
C GLU A 41 1.59 2.01 -0.64
N LEU A 42 0.51 1.20 -0.68
CA LEU A 42 -0.56 1.31 -1.67
C LEU A 42 -1.21 2.70 -1.64
N ALA A 43 -1.50 3.23 -0.45
CA ALA A 43 -2.02 4.58 -0.31
C ALA A 43 -1.06 5.61 -0.93
N SER A 44 0.25 5.52 -0.66
CA SER A 44 1.24 6.44 -1.24
C SER A 44 1.37 6.33 -2.76
N LEU A 45 1.38 5.11 -3.31
CA LEU A 45 1.62 4.84 -4.74
C LEU A 45 0.47 5.29 -5.64
N ARG A 46 -0.75 5.47 -5.10
CA ARG A 46 -1.92 5.91 -5.88
C ARG A 46 -1.67 7.22 -6.64
N HIS A 47 -0.95 8.15 -6.03
CA HIS A 47 -0.63 9.45 -6.63
C HIS A 47 0.32 9.30 -7.83
N ASP A 48 1.25 8.36 -7.75
CA ASP A 48 2.29 8.14 -8.76
C ASP A 48 1.76 7.48 -10.04
N VAL A 49 0.60 6.82 -9.97
CA VAL A 49 -0.04 6.16 -11.12
C VAL A 49 -1.25 6.90 -11.66
N GLY A 50 -1.51 8.13 -11.18
CA GLY A 50 -2.67 8.91 -11.58
C GLY A 50 -4.01 8.32 -11.13
N ALA A 51 -4.00 7.40 -10.15
CA ALA A 51 -5.20 6.94 -9.47
C ALA A 51 -5.64 8.04 -8.50
N TYR A 52 -6.44 8.98 -9.02
CA TYR A 52 -7.02 10.06 -8.22
C TYR A 52 -8.03 9.50 -7.19
N ALA A 53 -8.49 10.36 -6.28
CA ALA A 53 -9.35 10.06 -5.12
C ALA A 53 -10.65 9.26 -5.40
N ASN A 54 -10.95 8.93 -6.65
CA ASN A 54 -12.14 8.18 -7.06
C ASN A 54 -11.83 6.72 -7.43
N ASP A 55 -10.56 6.28 -7.44
CA ASP A 55 -10.28 4.85 -7.63
C ASP A 55 -10.71 4.09 -6.37
N ILE A 56 -11.82 3.38 -6.51
CA ILE A 56 -12.49 2.64 -5.44
C ILE A 56 -11.58 1.58 -4.81
N ASP A 57 -10.55 1.13 -5.53
CA ASP A 57 -9.63 0.12 -5.02
C ASP A 57 -8.54 0.71 -4.11
N PHE A 58 -8.32 2.02 -4.16
CA PHE A 58 -7.39 2.68 -3.23
C PHE A 58 -8.07 3.23 -1.99
N MET A 59 -9.40 3.45 -2.03
CA MET A 59 -10.14 4.11 -0.96
C MET A 59 -10.01 3.43 0.41
N PRO A 60 -10.14 2.09 0.54
CA PRO A 60 -9.95 1.43 1.83
C PRO A 60 -8.55 1.65 2.42
N PHE A 61 -7.51 1.71 1.59
CA PHE A 61 -6.14 1.90 2.08
C PHE A 61 -5.89 3.32 2.60
N ILE A 62 -6.63 4.32 2.12
CA ILE A 62 -6.62 5.67 2.69
C ILE A 62 -7.25 5.66 4.08
N ALA A 63 -8.37 4.95 4.26
CA ALA A 63 -9.01 4.80 5.57
C ALA A 63 -8.08 4.07 6.55
N VAL A 64 -7.40 3.01 6.10
CA VAL A 64 -6.40 2.30 6.90
C VAL A 64 -5.26 3.21 7.33
N LEU A 65 -4.74 4.06 6.42
CA LEU A 65 -3.68 5.01 6.77
C LEU A 65 -4.13 5.99 7.86
N SER A 66 -5.35 6.52 7.77
CA SER A 66 -5.89 7.42 8.80
C SER A 66 -6.03 6.77 10.17
N GLU A 67 -6.36 5.47 10.22
CA GLU A 67 -6.41 4.71 11.47
C GLU A 67 -4.99 4.48 12.03
N ILE A 68 -4.04 4.08 11.18
CA ILE A 68 -2.66 3.78 11.60
C ILE A 68 -1.95 5.04 12.13
N ASP A 69 -2.24 6.22 11.58
CA ASP A 69 -1.68 7.50 12.08
C ASP A 69 -2.02 7.75 13.56
N SER A 70 -3.07 7.13 14.08
CA SER A 70 -3.45 7.20 15.49
C SER A 70 -2.81 6.13 16.38
N LEU A 71 -2.18 5.11 15.79
CA LEU A 71 -1.52 4.03 16.51
C LEU A 71 -0.14 4.49 17.04
N PRO A 72 0.33 3.91 18.15
CA PRO A 72 1.67 4.18 18.69
C PRO A 72 2.76 3.47 17.87
N VAL A 73 2.81 3.70 16.55
CA VAL A 73 3.80 3.12 15.64
C VAL A 73 4.66 4.24 15.07
N ASP A 74 5.97 4.21 15.37
CA ASP A 74 6.91 5.12 14.73
C ASP A 74 7.45 4.50 13.44
N LEU A 75 6.77 4.78 12.34
CA LEU A 75 7.11 4.25 11.01
C LEU A 75 8.35 4.93 10.40
N SER A 76 8.94 5.92 11.08
CA SER A 76 10.23 6.50 10.69
C SER A 76 11.41 5.63 11.12
N LEU A 77 11.21 4.72 12.08
CA LEU A 77 12.21 3.77 12.52
C LEU A 77 12.19 2.50 11.65
N PRO A 78 13.36 1.96 11.26
CA PRO A 78 13.45 0.72 10.46
C PRO A 78 12.67 -0.45 11.08
N ASP A 79 12.70 -0.55 12.41
CA ASP A 79 12.06 -1.64 13.16
C ASP A 79 10.79 -1.16 13.90
N GLY A 80 10.28 0.04 13.58
CA GLY A 80 9.21 0.69 14.34
C GLY A 80 7.92 -0.13 14.39
N LEU A 81 7.59 -0.81 13.28
CA LEU A 81 6.47 -1.75 13.26
C LEU A 81 6.73 -2.98 14.14
N GLU A 82 7.93 -3.55 14.09
CA GLU A 82 8.27 -4.74 14.90
C GLU A 82 8.24 -4.42 16.39
N GLN A 83 8.74 -3.24 16.76
CA GLN A 83 8.70 -2.73 18.14
C GLN A 83 7.26 -2.48 18.61
N ALA A 84 6.42 -1.89 17.76
CA ALA A 84 4.99 -1.72 18.05
C ALA A 84 4.27 -3.06 18.15
N LEU A 85 4.56 -4.01 17.26
CA LEU A 85 4.05 -5.39 17.34
C LEU A 85 4.51 -6.11 18.61
N ALA A 86 5.69 -5.81 19.14
CA ALA A 86 6.16 -6.40 20.39
C ALA A 86 5.41 -5.85 21.62
N THR A 87 5.07 -4.55 21.60
CA THR A 87 4.54 -3.80 22.75
C THR A 87 3.01 -3.73 22.76
N HIS A 88 2.37 -3.58 21.60
CA HIS A 88 0.93 -3.32 21.40
C HIS A 88 0.23 -4.46 20.64
N LYS A 89 0.55 -5.72 20.99
CA LYS A 89 0.11 -6.92 20.25
C LYS A 89 -1.39 -6.98 19.94
N THR A 90 -2.24 -6.59 20.89
CA THR A 90 -3.71 -6.71 20.74
C THR A 90 -4.25 -5.64 19.80
N GLU A 91 -3.92 -4.37 20.06
CA GLU A 91 -4.38 -3.21 19.26
C GLU A 91 -3.92 -3.32 17.80
N LEU A 92 -2.66 -3.72 17.57
CA LEU A 92 -2.17 -3.92 16.21
C LEU A 92 -2.85 -5.10 15.51
N ARG A 93 -3.12 -6.19 16.23
CA ARG A 93 -3.82 -7.35 15.64
C ARG A 93 -5.26 -7.00 15.27
N GLU A 94 -5.95 -6.24 16.11
CA GLU A 94 -7.30 -5.73 15.83
C GLU A 94 -7.29 -4.79 14.62
N SER A 95 -6.30 -3.89 14.55
CA SER A 95 -6.09 -3.00 13.41
C SER A 95 -5.84 -3.78 12.12
N VAL A 96 -5.01 -4.83 12.15
CA VAL A 96 -4.78 -5.71 10.99
C VAL A 96 -6.06 -6.44 10.57
N ALA A 97 -6.82 -6.96 11.53
CA ALA A 97 -8.07 -7.66 11.25
C ALA A 97 -9.10 -6.74 10.59
N TRP A 98 -9.29 -5.55 11.17
CA TRP A 98 -10.17 -4.52 10.61
C TRP A 98 -9.70 -4.06 9.22
N ALA A 99 -8.40 -3.80 9.05
CA ALA A 99 -7.85 -3.40 7.75
C ALA A 99 -8.13 -4.46 6.68
N LYS A 100 -7.97 -5.74 7.00
CA LYS A 100 -8.31 -6.85 6.08
C LYS A 100 -9.80 -6.88 5.76
N ASP A 101 -10.66 -6.75 6.76
CA ASP A 101 -12.12 -6.78 6.58
C ASP A 101 -12.60 -5.74 5.55
N ILE A 102 -12.05 -4.53 5.61
CA ILE A 102 -12.49 -3.43 4.74
C ILE A 102 -11.80 -3.36 3.37
N SER A 103 -10.67 -4.05 3.17
CA SER A 103 -9.81 -3.84 2.00
C SER A 103 -9.40 -5.10 1.25
N LEU A 104 -9.72 -6.31 1.74
CA LEU A 104 -9.24 -7.56 1.14
C LEU A 104 -9.64 -7.69 -0.34
N VAL A 105 -10.89 -7.36 -0.68
CA VAL A 105 -11.41 -7.42 -2.06
C VAL A 105 -10.66 -6.44 -2.96
N GLN A 106 -10.40 -5.23 -2.48
CA GLN A 106 -9.64 -4.22 -3.22
C GLN A 106 -8.16 -4.61 -3.35
N CYS A 107 -7.59 -5.25 -2.33
CA CYS A 107 -6.24 -5.81 -2.39
C CYS A 107 -6.13 -6.86 -3.51
N GLN A 108 -7.12 -7.75 -3.62
CA GLN A 108 -7.21 -8.71 -4.74
C GLN A 108 -7.35 -8.00 -6.09
N SER A 109 -8.25 -7.02 -6.20
CA SER A 109 -8.43 -6.22 -7.42
C SER A 109 -7.14 -5.53 -7.86
N LEU A 110 -6.38 -4.92 -6.94
CA LEU A 110 -5.09 -4.30 -7.24
C LEU A 110 -4.04 -5.33 -7.65
N ALA A 111 -4.01 -6.49 -6.98
CA ALA A 111 -3.09 -7.57 -7.32
C ALA A 111 -3.36 -8.12 -8.73
N GLU A 112 -4.62 -8.21 -9.15
CA GLU A 112 -5.03 -8.64 -10.49
C GLU A 112 -4.76 -7.53 -11.53
N ARG A 113 -5.19 -6.29 -11.25
CA ARG A 113 -5.06 -5.15 -12.16
C ARG A 113 -3.60 -4.82 -12.50
N TYR A 114 -2.72 -4.93 -11.50
CA TYR A 114 -1.31 -4.57 -11.61
C TYR A 114 -0.38 -5.79 -11.56
N GLY A 115 -0.95 -6.99 -11.51
CA GLY A 115 -0.23 -8.26 -11.60
C GLY A 115 -0.25 -8.83 -12.99
N SER A 116 0.38 -8.13 -13.93
CA SER A 116 0.85 -8.76 -15.15
C SER A 116 1.87 -9.85 -14.77
N GLU A 117 1.78 -11.02 -15.43
CA GLU A 117 2.60 -12.23 -15.24
C GLU A 117 4.11 -11.98 -15.11
#